data_AF-A0A2N2W0N2-F1
#
_entry.id   AF-A0A2N2W0N2-F1
#
_cell.length_a   1.000
_cell.length_b   1.000
_cell.length_c   1.000
_cell.angle_alpha   90.00
_cell.angle_beta   90.00
_cell.angle_gamma   90.00
#
_symmetry.space_group_name_H-M   'P 1'
#
loop_
_entity.id
_entity.type
_entity.pdbx_description
1 polymer ?
#
loop_
_entity_poly.entity_id
_entity_poly.type
_entity_poly.pdbx_seq_one_letter_code
_entity_poly.pdbx_strand_id
1 'polypeptide(L)'
;MKKNKLFILLTFFSLSLAVVFTACKKDKDDDSNNQTENLIAKSYFTIENSGYQNAAFPAESTSGNAPVIDAINGNTSILEGGSNPISINTTSSIKEVLIGVQGIQGYYTVPANLLKSTSDYQLVVLLFSQTLEKESFVIVFALRDNAGLVSTWETITVTRITAGTGTLQVSCSWDQPNDVDLHLVEPNTEEIYYGMEQSANGG
;
A
#
# COMPACT_ATOMS: atom_id res chain seq x y z
N MET A 1 -24.51 -67.76 48.11
CA MET A 1 -25.70 -67.28 48.84
C MET A 1 -25.63 -65.76 48.96
N LYS A 2 -26.77 -65.09 48.74
CA LYS A 2 -27.02 -63.64 48.83
C LYS A 2 -26.32 -62.95 50.02
N LYS A 3 -25.82 -61.71 49.83
CA LYS A 3 -26.52 -60.46 50.24
C LYS A 3 -25.66 -59.21 50.02
N ASN A 4 -26.32 -58.19 49.46
CA ASN A 4 -25.90 -56.81 49.26
C ASN A 4 -25.67 -56.03 50.57
N LYS A 5 -24.87 -54.95 50.49
CA LYS A 5 -25.22 -53.52 50.72
C LYS A 5 -23.98 -52.74 51.22
N LEU A 6 -23.53 -51.68 50.52
CA LEU A 6 -23.84 -50.23 50.72
C LEU A 6 -22.90 -49.60 51.78
N PHE A 7 -22.24 -48.44 51.69
CA PHE A 7 -21.86 -47.41 50.70
C PHE A 7 -20.98 -46.39 51.49
N ILE A 8 -20.34 -45.43 50.81
CA ILE A 8 -19.79 -44.13 51.30
C ILE A 8 -18.27 -44.04 51.55
N LEU A 9 -17.55 -43.69 50.48
CA LEU A 9 -16.79 -42.44 50.23
C LEU A 9 -16.06 -41.71 51.39
N LEU A 10 -14.73 -41.62 51.31
CA LEU A 10 -13.99 -40.37 51.54
C LEU A 10 -12.58 -40.42 50.92
N THR A 11 -12.28 -39.39 50.13
CA THR A 11 -11.06 -39.05 49.40
C THR A 11 -9.86 -38.73 50.30
N PHE A 12 -8.62 -39.02 49.88
CA PHE A 12 -7.46 -38.09 49.90
C PHE A 12 -6.19 -38.72 49.26
N PHE A 13 -5.78 -38.16 48.12
CA PHE A 13 -4.43 -37.66 47.81
C PHE A 13 -3.21 -38.62 47.75
N SER A 14 -2.77 -38.93 46.53
CA SER A 14 -1.38 -38.72 46.06
C SER A 14 -1.26 -39.11 44.58
N LEU A 15 -1.29 -38.11 43.69
CA LEU A 15 -1.01 -38.31 42.28
C LEU A 15 0.43 -37.86 42.02
N SER A 16 1.31 -38.83 41.79
CA SER A 16 2.71 -38.62 41.49
C SER A 16 2.91 -38.14 40.06
N LEU A 17 3.85 -37.19 39.97
CA LEU A 17 4.32 -36.42 38.85
C LEU A 17 4.95 -37.29 37.75
N ALA A 18 4.41 -37.25 36.53
CA ALA A 18 5.09 -37.67 35.30
C ALA A 18 5.09 -36.50 34.31
N VAL A 19 6.21 -35.78 34.26
CA VAL A 19 6.47 -34.71 33.28
C VAL A 19 6.77 -35.36 31.94
N VAL A 20 5.80 -35.33 31.02
CA VAL A 20 6.04 -35.65 29.61
C VAL A 20 6.57 -34.38 28.94
N PHE A 21 7.87 -34.34 28.66
CA PHE A 21 8.46 -33.36 27.76
C PHE A 21 8.00 -33.68 26.33
N THR A 22 6.91 -33.04 25.88
CA THR A 22 6.69 -32.87 24.44
C THR A 22 7.68 -31.82 23.95
N ALA A 23 8.89 -32.30 23.64
CA ALA A 23 9.81 -31.60 22.77
C ALA A 23 9.20 -31.62 21.35
N CYS A 24 8.38 -30.63 21.04
CA CYS A 24 8.14 -30.29 19.64
C CYS A 24 9.51 -29.96 19.05
N LYS A 25 9.96 -30.83 18.13
CA LYS A 25 11.00 -30.48 17.18
C LYS A 25 10.58 -29.13 16.61
N LYS A 26 11.38 -28.11 16.93
CA LYS A 26 11.40 -26.89 16.15
C LYS A 26 11.97 -27.32 14.81
N ASP A 27 11.07 -27.75 13.93
CA ASP A 27 11.34 -27.75 12.51
C ASP A 27 11.78 -26.30 12.24
N LYS A 28 13.06 -26.18 11.90
CA LYS A 28 13.54 -24.97 11.27
C LYS A 28 12.78 -24.96 9.97
N ASP A 29 11.66 -24.25 9.97
CA ASP A 29 11.12 -23.66 8.76
C ASP A 29 12.25 -22.75 8.26
N ASP A 30 13.11 -23.37 7.46
CA ASP A 30 13.90 -22.71 6.45
C ASP A 30 12.86 -22.11 5.51
N ASP A 31 12.34 -20.96 5.91
CA ASP A 31 11.43 -20.14 5.14
C ASP A 31 12.27 -19.45 4.06
N SER A 32 12.90 -20.28 3.22
CA SER A 32 13.35 -19.91 1.89
C SER A 32 12.13 -19.83 0.97
N ASN A 33 11.07 -19.17 1.44
CA ASN A 33 10.00 -18.76 0.57
C ASN A 33 10.60 -17.64 -0.27
N ASN A 34 11.10 -18.02 -1.45
CA ASN A 34 11.52 -17.12 -2.52
C ASN A 34 10.28 -16.42 -3.12
N GLN A 35 9.42 -15.89 -2.25
CA GLN A 35 8.49 -14.82 -2.56
C GLN A 35 9.35 -13.57 -2.51
N THR A 36 9.76 -13.10 -3.67
CA THR A 36 10.47 -11.85 -3.79
C THR A 36 9.60 -10.74 -3.24
N GLU A 37 9.93 -10.30 -2.02
CA GLU A 37 9.15 -9.37 -1.22
C GLU A 37 8.87 -8.10 -2.03
N ASN A 38 7.61 -7.67 -2.09
CA ASN A 38 7.26 -6.41 -2.72
C ASN A 38 7.61 -5.25 -1.79
N LEU A 39 8.86 -4.79 -1.89
CA LEU A 39 9.41 -3.70 -1.08
C LEU A 39 8.64 -2.38 -1.28
N ILE A 40 8.10 -2.17 -2.48
CA ILE A 40 7.30 -0.97 -2.82
C ILE A 40 5.97 -0.99 -2.06
N ALA A 41 5.23 -2.10 -2.12
CA ALA A 41 3.97 -2.26 -1.39
C ALA A 41 4.15 -2.05 0.12
N LYS A 42 5.22 -2.62 0.67
CA LYS A 42 5.49 -2.57 2.11
C LYS A 42 5.78 -1.16 2.60
N SER A 43 6.61 -0.41 1.88
CA SER A 43 7.26 0.79 2.42
C SER A 43 6.85 2.09 1.74
N TYR A 44 6.13 2.03 0.62
CA TYR A 44 5.84 3.19 -0.22
C TYR A 44 4.36 3.26 -0.59
N PHE A 45 3.92 2.49 -1.57
CA PHE A 45 2.54 2.54 -2.04
C PHE A 45 2.13 1.24 -2.72
N THR A 46 0.81 1.06 -2.82
CA THR A 46 0.17 0.02 -3.63
C THR A 46 -0.64 0.65 -4.74
N ILE A 47 -0.96 -0.15 -5.77
CA ILE A 47 -1.77 0.26 -6.91
C ILE A 47 -2.79 -0.84 -7.16
N GLU A 48 -4.07 -0.49 -7.20
CA GLU A 48 -5.13 -1.46 -7.54
C GLU A 48 -4.99 -1.95 -8.98
N ASN A 49 -5.40 -3.20 -9.23
CA ASN A 49 -5.41 -3.80 -10.56
C ASN A 49 -4.04 -3.81 -11.26
N SER A 50 -2.96 -3.89 -10.48
CA SER A 50 -1.58 -3.89 -10.98
C SER A 50 -0.92 -5.25 -10.81
N GLY A 51 0.05 -5.54 -11.69
CA GLY A 51 1.00 -6.64 -11.51
C GLY A 51 2.30 -6.11 -10.90
N TYR A 52 2.90 -6.85 -9.97
CA TYR A 52 4.23 -6.53 -9.44
C TYR A 52 5.31 -7.39 -10.11
N GLN A 53 6.43 -6.76 -10.47
CA GLN A 53 7.60 -7.42 -11.02
C GLN A 53 8.78 -7.18 -10.09
N ASN A 54 9.37 -8.23 -9.52
CA ASN A 54 10.63 -8.08 -8.80
C ASN A 54 11.83 -8.15 -9.77
N ALA A 55 12.03 -7.07 -10.50
CA ALA A 55 13.13 -6.89 -11.43
C ALA A 55 13.61 -5.43 -11.40
N ALA A 56 14.72 -5.14 -12.07
CA ALA A 56 15.13 -3.75 -12.28
C ALA A 56 14.05 -3.00 -13.09
N PHE A 57 13.90 -1.70 -12.83
CA PHE A 57 13.00 -0.86 -13.61
C PHE A 57 13.43 -0.88 -15.09
N PRO A 58 12.51 -1.08 -16.05
CA PRO A 58 12.87 -1.27 -17.46
C PRO A 58 13.61 -0.06 -18.05
N ALA A 59 14.71 -0.32 -18.75
CA ALA A 59 15.49 0.72 -19.42
C ALA A 59 14.70 1.38 -20.56
N GLU A 60 14.95 2.67 -20.75
CA GLU A 60 14.37 3.46 -21.84
C GLU A 60 14.77 2.91 -23.21
N SER A 61 13.85 2.95 -24.17
CA SER A 61 14.14 2.57 -25.55
C SER A 61 14.75 3.73 -26.32
N THR A 62 15.81 3.48 -27.08
CA THR A 62 16.47 4.51 -27.92
C THR A 62 15.77 4.73 -29.27
N SER A 63 14.64 4.06 -29.50
CA SER A 63 13.87 4.16 -30.76
C SER A 63 13.04 5.43 -30.77
N GLY A 64 13.03 6.17 -31.88
CA GLY A 64 12.13 7.32 -32.07
C GLY A 64 10.65 6.96 -32.11
N ASN A 65 10.31 5.66 -32.14
CA ASN A 65 8.94 5.15 -32.05
C ASN A 65 8.54 4.78 -30.62
N ALA A 66 9.42 4.97 -29.63
CA ALA A 66 9.05 4.72 -28.23
C ALA A 66 7.87 5.62 -27.82
N PRO A 67 6.95 5.14 -26.97
CA PRO A 67 5.85 5.96 -26.48
C PRO A 67 6.38 7.16 -25.70
N VAL A 68 5.61 8.25 -25.66
CA VAL A 68 6.00 9.51 -25.03
C VAL A 68 4.99 9.88 -23.95
N ILE A 69 5.48 10.33 -22.79
CA ILE A 69 4.66 10.99 -21.77
C ILE A 69 4.71 12.49 -22.09
N ASP A 70 3.57 13.07 -22.48
CA ASP A 70 3.47 14.48 -22.84
C ASP A 70 3.42 15.38 -21.60
N ALA A 71 2.78 14.90 -20.53
CA ALA A 71 2.77 15.52 -19.21
C ALA A 71 2.44 14.49 -18.13
N ILE A 72 2.93 14.73 -16.90
CA ILE A 72 2.55 13.97 -15.73
C ILE A 72 2.28 14.91 -14.56
N ASN A 73 1.15 14.70 -13.85
CA ASN A 73 0.83 15.50 -12.67
C ASN A 73 0.27 14.62 -11.56
N GLY A 74 0.64 14.94 -10.33
CA GLY A 74 0.12 14.34 -9.11
C GLY A 74 0.55 15.20 -7.92
N ASN A 75 -0.08 14.99 -6.76
CA ASN A 75 0.29 15.77 -5.58
C ASN A 75 1.73 15.44 -5.16
N THR A 76 2.55 16.47 -4.95
CA THR A 76 3.92 16.32 -4.44
C THR A 76 3.97 16.23 -2.92
N SER A 77 2.86 16.56 -2.26
CA SER A 77 2.65 16.41 -0.83
C SER A 77 1.78 15.19 -0.58
N ILE A 78 2.27 14.24 0.22
CA ILE A 78 1.59 12.96 0.43
C ILE A 78 1.39 12.68 1.92
N LEU A 79 0.34 11.93 2.24
CA LEU A 79 -0.01 11.54 3.60
C LEU A 79 0.11 10.03 3.75
N GLU A 80 0.51 9.57 4.93
CA GLU A 80 0.46 8.16 5.30
C GLU A 80 -0.96 7.63 5.19
N GLY A 81 -1.14 6.48 4.55
CA GLY A 81 -2.47 5.93 4.26
C GLY A 81 -3.30 6.73 3.25
N GLY A 82 -2.77 7.86 2.75
CA GLY A 82 -3.44 8.72 1.77
C GLY A 82 -3.44 8.11 0.37
N SER A 83 -4.26 8.69 -0.50
CA SER A 83 -4.28 8.37 -1.93
C SER A 83 -3.78 9.56 -2.74
N ASN A 84 -3.14 9.28 -3.89
CA ASN A 84 -2.68 10.29 -4.82
C ASN A 84 -3.02 9.90 -6.26
N PRO A 85 -3.99 10.59 -6.89
CA PRO A 85 -4.30 10.42 -8.29
C PRO A 85 -3.18 11.01 -9.15
N ILE A 86 -2.57 10.17 -9.99
CA ILE A 86 -1.55 10.54 -10.96
C ILE A 86 -2.19 10.57 -12.34
N SER A 87 -2.19 11.76 -12.93
CA SER A 87 -2.55 12.00 -14.32
C SER A 87 -1.34 11.84 -15.23
N ILE A 88 -1.50 11.08 -16.30
CA ILE A 88 -0.49 10.88 -17.34
C ILE A 88 -1.14 11.24 -18.66
N ASN A 89 -0.62 12.29 -19.30
CA ASN A 89 -1.04 12.69 -20.63
C ASN A 89 -0.12 12.02 -21.65
N THR A 90 -0.72 11.36 -22.63
CA THR A 90 0.00 10.74 -23.73
C THR A 90 -0.92 10.57 -24.93
N THR A 91 -0.43 10.97 -26.09
CA THR A 91 -1.04 10.65 -27.39
C THR A 91 -0.58 9.29 -27.97
N SER A 92 0.37 8.64 -27.30
CA SER A 92 0.92 7.36 -27.74
C SER A 92 -0.04 6.20 -27.44
N SER A 93 -0.10 5.21 -28.34
CA SER A 93 -0.80 3.96 -28.05
C SER A 93 0.02 3.11 -27.09
N ILE A 94 -0.50 2.89 -25.88
CA ILE A 94 0.20 2.17 -24.82
C ILE A 94 -0.46 0.83 -24.50
N LYS A 95 0.35 -0.12 -24.03
CA LYS A 95 -0.09 -1.40 -23.48
C LYS A 95 -0.25 -1.30 -21.96
N GLU A 96 0.71 -0.68 -21.28
CA GLU A 96 0.74 -0.58 -19.82
C GLU A 96 1.57 0.62 -19.34
N VAL A 97 1.29 1.05 -18.11
CA VAL A 97 2.09 2.02 -17.37
C VAL A 97 2.98 1.26 -16.38
N LEU A 98 4.25 1.65 -16.33
CA LEU A 98 5.28 1.11 -15.44
C LEU A 98 5.52 2.12 -14.32
N ILE A 99 5.47 1.68 -13.06
CA ILE A 99 5.56 2.57 -11.90
C ILE A 99 6.47 1.98 -10.84
N GLY A 100 7.49 2.72 -10.42
CA GLY A 100 8.49 2.26 -9.46
C GLY A 100 8.94 3.37 -8.52
N VAL A 101 9.89 3.05 -7.66
CA VAL A 101 10.56 4.02 -6.78
C VAL A 101 12.04 4.02 -7.11
N GLN A 102 12.61 5.21 -7.31
CA GLN A 102 14.01 5.35 -7.70
C GLN A 102 14.93 4.69 -6.66
N GLY A 103 15.83 3.83 -7.13
CA GLY A 103 16.78 3.12 -6.28
C GLY A 103 16.21 1.90 -5.53
N ILE A 104 14.92 1.58 -5.71
CA ILE A 104 14.28 0.41 -5.12
C ILE A 104 14.08 -0.67 -6.20
N GLN A 105 14.35 -1.92 -5.85
CA GLN A 105 14.11 -3.04 -6.75
C GLN A 105 12.61 -3.31 -6.90
N GLY A 106 12.21 -3.58 -8.14
CA GLY A 106 10.85 -3.92 -8.52
C GLY A 106 10.05 -2.74 -9.05
N TYR A 107 8.93 -3.06 -9.69
CA TYR A 107 8.01 -2.08 -10.26
C TYR A 107 6.62 -2.70 -10.47
N TYR A 108 5.62 -1.84 -10.55
CA TYR A 108 4.26 -2.17 -10.93
C TYR A 108 4.04 -2.02 -12.43
N THR A 109 3.22 -2.89 -12.99
CA THR A 109 2.65 -2.81 -14.34
C THR A 109 1.15 -2.62 -14.23
N VAL A 110 0.60 -1.55 -14.81
CA VAL A 110 -0.83 -1.30 -14.85
C VAL A 110 -1.30 -1.34 -16.31
N PRO A 111 -2.09 -2.35 -16.72
CA PRO A 111 -2.60 -2.44 -18.09
C PRO A 111 -3.43 -1.22 -18.47
N ALA A 112 -3.20 -0.67 -19.66
CA ALA A 112 -3.85 0.56 -20.11
C ALA A 112 -5.38 0.45 -20.17
N ASN A 113 -5.91 -0.74 -20.46
CA ASN A 113 -7.35 -1.01 -20.49
C ASN A 113 -8.02 -1.03 -19.10
N LEU A 114 -7.23 -1.02 -18.02
CA LEU A 114 -7.73 -0.93 -16.63
C LEU A 114 -7.62 0.49 -16.06
N LEU A 115 -6.97 1.40 -16.78
CA LEU A 115 -6.86 2.80 -16.41
C LEU A 115 -8.15 3.54 -16.74
N LYS A 116 -8.55 4.44 -15.84
CA LYS A 116 -9.58 5.41 -16.18
C LYS A 116 -8.97 6.38 -17.19
N SER A 117 -9.53 6.41 -18.39
CA SER A 117 -8.94 7.19 -19.48
C SER A 117 -9.95 7.96 -20.31
N THR A 118 -9.48 9.07 -20.86
CA THR A 118 -10.05 9.75 -22.04
C THR A 118 -8.98 9.79 -23.12
N SER A 119 -9.28 10.28 -24.33
CA SER A 119 -8.46 10.15 -25.55
C SER A 119 -6.95 10.12 -25.32
N ASP A 120 -6.40 11.13 -24.63
CA ASP A 120 -4.96 11.29 -24.40
C ASP A 120 -4.59 11.36 -22.90
N TYR A 121 -5.47 10.87 -22.03
CA TYR A 121 -5.35 11.03 -20.58
C TYR A 121 -5.54 9.69 -19.88
N GLN A 122 -4.62 9.35 -19.00
CA GLN A 122 -4.64 8.13 -18.20
C GLN A 122 -4.55 8.49 -16.71
N LEU A 123 -5.38 7.87 -15.88
CA LEU A 123 -5.39 8.08 -14.44
C LEU A 123 -5.00 6.80 -13.70
N VAL A 124 -3.95 6.89 -12.88
CA VAL A 124 -3.55 5.87 -11.90
C VAL A 124 -3.73 6.43 -10.50
N VAL A 125 -4.18 5.61 -9.54
CA VAL A 125 -4.25 6.03 -8.13
C VAL A 125 -3.22 5.27 -7.33
N LEU A 126 -2.30 5.98 -6.68
CA LEU A 126 -1.36 5.41 -5.73
C LEU A 126 -1.98 5.46 -4.32
N LEU A 127 -1.90 4.35 -3.59
CA LEU A 127 -2.35 4.25 -2.20
C LEU A 127 -1.12 4.12 -1.31
N PHE A 128 -0.77 5.19 -0.61
CA PHE A 128 0.44 5.24 0.21
C PHE A 128 0.33 4.37 1.46
N SER A 129 1.46 3.79 1.86
CA SER A 129 1.56 3.00 3.08
C SER A 129 1.21 3.85 4.31
N GLN A 130 0.64 3.22 5.34
CA GLN A 130 0.44 3.85 6.65
C GLN A 130 1.75 3.92 7.47
N THR A 131 2.81 3.28 6.98
CA THR A 131 4.13 3.23 7.63
C THR A 131 5.21 3.74 6.69
N LEU A 132 5.02 4.95 6.13
CA LEU A 132 6.03 5.58 5.28
C LEU A 132 7.23 6.01 6.13
N GLU A 133 8.36 5.32 6.05
CA GLU A 133 9.54 5.70 6.84
C GLU A 133 10.33 6.87 6.24
N LYS A 134 10.14 7.17 4.95
CA LYS A 134 10.91 8.18 4.21
C LYS A 134 10.14 9.49 4.14
N GLU A 135 10.80 10.58 4.54
CA GLU A 135 10.25 11.94 4.40
C GLU A 135 10.10 12.37 2.94
N SER A 136 10.95 11.87 2.05
CA SER A 136 10.87 12.15 0.61
C SER A 136 11.46 11.02 -0.21
N PHE A 137 10.87 10.78 -1.38
CA PHE A 137 11.35 9.80 -2.37
C PHE A 137 10.88 10.18 -3.78
N VAL A 138 11.50 9.55 -4.78
CA VAL A 138 11.19 9.79 -6.19
C VAL A 138 10.43 8.61 -6.76
N ILE A 139 9.23 8.87 -7.29
CA ILE A 139 8.42 7.90 -8.03
C ILE A 139 8.79 8.01 -9.50
N VAL A 140 9.05 6.87 -10.13
CA VAL A 140 9.47 6.77 -11.53
C VAL A 140 8.35 6.16 -12.35
N PHE A 141 8.05 6.78 -13.49
CA PHE A 141 7.01 6.38 -14.42
C PHE A 141 7.59 6.15 -15.80
N ALA A 142 7.08 5.15 -16.51
CA ALA A 142 7.33 4.96 -17.92
C ALA A 142 6.11 4.32 -18.59
N LEU A 143 5.99 4.48 -19.89
CA LEU A 143 4.99 3.82 -20.73
C LEU A 143 5.63 2.65 -21.45
N ARG A 144 4.88 1.56 -21.62
CA ARG A 144 5.27 0.47 -22.53
C ARG A 144 4.19 0.27 -23.58
N ASP A 145 4.60 0.18 -24.84
CA ASP A 145 3.70 -0.07 -25.96
C ASP A 145 3.50 -1.58 -26.25
N ASN A 146 2.75 -1.89 -27.32
CA ASN A 146 2.51 -3.28 -27.75
C ASN A 146 3.75 -3.94 -28.39
N ALA A 147 4.71 -3.15 -28.87
CA ALA A 147 5.98 -3.64 -29.41
C ALA A 147 7.03 -3.89 -28.30
N GLY A 148 6.74 -3.50 -27.05
CA GLY A 148 7.63 -3.61 -25.91
C GLY A 148 8.61 -2.46 -25.77
N LEU A 149 8.47 -1.38 -26.55
CA LEU A 149 9.27 -0.16 -26.40
C LEU A 149 8.84 0.56 -25.12
N VAL A 150 9.82 1.10 -24.42
CA VAL A 150 9.67 1.81 -23.15
C VAL A 150 10.00 3.29 -23.37
N SER A 151 9.13 4.18 -22.88
CA SER A 151 9.34 5.63 -22.93
C SER A 151 10.59 6.07 -22.17
N THR A 152 11.00 7.32 -22.36
CA THR A 152 11.82 8.04 -21.37
C THR A 152 11.14 7.99 -20.01
N TRP A 153 11.93 7.94 -18.94
CA TRP A 153 11.41 7.96 -17.58
C TRP A 153 10.96 9.37 -17.20
N GLU A 154 9.76 9.47 -16.66
CA GLU A 154 9.27 10.66 -15.99
C GLU A 154 9.22 10.44 -14.49
N THR A 155 9.37 11.52 -13.71
CA THR A 155 9.46 11.40 -12.24
C THR A 155 8.59 12.39 -11.51
N ILE A 156 8.09 11.97 -10.35
CA ILE A 156 7.47 12.85 -9.36
C ILE A 156 8.24 12.67 -8.06
N THR A 157 8.80 13.76 -7.54
CA THR A 157 9.33 13.76 -6.17
C THR A 157 8.21 14.07 -5.21
N VAL A 158 7.97 13.17 -4.26
CA VAL A 158 6.95 13.35 -3.23
C VAL A 158 7.61 13.60 -1.87
N THR A 159 6.92 14.38 -1.04
CA THR A 159 7.31 14.70 0.33
C THR A 159 6.16 14.34 1.25
N ARG A 160 6.47 13.59 2.30
CA ARG A 160 5.52 13.22 3.34
C ARG A 160 5.18 14.45 4.17
N ILE A 161 3.89 14.73 4.32
CA ILE A 161 3.37 15.63 5.34
C ILE A 161 2.97 14.77 6.55
N THR A 162 3.32 15.24 7.74
CA THR A 162 2.91 14.58 8.97
C THR A 162 1.44 14.89 9.27
N ALA A 163 0.61 13.86 9.36
CA ALA A 163 -0.73 13.92 9.94
C ALA A 163 -0.85 12.81 10.99
N GLY A 164 -1.80 12.95 11.92
CA GLY A 164 -2.10 11.89 12.87
C GLY A 164 -2.58 10.62 12.15
N THR A 165 -2.09 9.46 12.57
CA THR A 165 -2.54 8.15 12.09
C THR A 165 -3.36 7.43 13.17
N GLY A 166 -4.27 6.55 12.78
CA GLY A 166 -5.17 5.85 13.71
C GLY A 166 -6.14 4.90 13.00
N THR A 167 -7.04 4.26 13.76
CA THR A 167 -8.02 3.29 13.23
C THR A 167 -8.92 3.90 12.14
N LEU A 168 -9.29 5.17 12.32
CA LEU A 168 -9.92 6.00 11.31
C LEU A 168 -9.00 7.19 11.07
N GLN A 169 -8.55 7.35 9.83
CA GLN A 169 -7.79 8.50 9.40
C GLN A 169 -8.49 9.10 8.19
N VAL A 170 -8.83 10.38 8.29
CA VAL A 170 -9.30 11.18 7.16
C VAL A 170 -8.24 12.24 6.92
N SER A 171 -7.82 12.34 5.67
CA SER A 171 -6.65 13.11 5.30
C SER A 171 -6.96 13.82 3.99
N CYS A 172 -6.87 15.15 4.00
CA CYS A 172 -7.09 15.99 2.83
C CYS A 172 -5.78 16.67 2.46
N SER A 173 -5.39 16.57 1.19
CA SER A 173 -4.26 17.30 0.62
C SER A 173 -4.60 17.64 -0.82
N TRP A 174 -4.16 18.80 -1.30
CA TRP A 174 -4.40 19.27 -2.65
C TRP A 174 -3.16 20.00 -3.20
N ASP A 175 -3.12 20.18 -4.51
CA ASP A 175 -1.95 20.61 -5.27
C ASP A 175 -2.02 22.07 -5.76
N GLN A 176 -3.02 22.83 -5.30
CA GLN A 176 -3.24 24.24 -5.64
C GLN A 176 -3.29 25.11 -4.37
N PRO A 177 -2.99 26.42 -4.43
CA PRO A 177 -3.02 27.30 -3.26
C PRO A 177 -4.44 27.74 -2.85
N ASN A 178 -5.43 26.88 -3.03
CA ASN A 178 -6.82 27.15 -2.65
C ASN A 178 -7.04 26.93 -1.15
N ASP A 179 -8.02 27.63 -0.59
CA ASP A 179 -8.49 27.39 0.78
C ASP A 179 -9.49 26.22 0.76
N VAL A 180 -9.05 25.06 1.23
CA VAL A 180 -9.84 23.82 1.27
C VAL A 180 -9.89 23.35 2.71
N ASP A 181 -11.10 23.24 3.24
CA ASP A 181 -11.33 22.78 4.61
C ASP A 181 -11.71 21.30 4.66
N LEU A 182 -11.32 20.65 5.76
CA LEU A 182 -11.81 19.33 6.14
C LEU A 182 -12.81 19.48 7.28
N HIS A 183 -13.99 18.92 7.09
CA HIS A 183 -15.04 18.83 8.10
C HIS A 183 -15.33 17.35 8.37
N LEU A 184 -15.27 16.94 9.63
CA LEU A 184 -15.61 15.60 10.07
C LEU A 184 -16.78 15.68 11.04
N VAL A 185 -17.94 15.13 10.62
CA VAL A 185 -19.15 15.07 11.44
C VAL A 185 -19.27 13.69 12.06
N GLU A 186 -19.24 13.64 13.38
CA GLU A 186 -19.39 12.41 14.15
C GLU A 186 -20.86 11.96 14.29
N PRO A 187 -21.14 10.71 14.68
CA PRO A 187 -22.51 10.22 14.87
C PRO A 187 -23.34 11.01 15.90
N ASN A 188 -22.69 11.65 16.88
CA ASN A 188 -23.34 12.53 17.87
C ASN A 188 -23.58 13.95 17.34
N THR A 189 -23.29 14.22 16.07
CA THR A 189 -23.39 15.52 15.38
C THR A 189 -22.35 16.57 15.76
N GLU A 190 -21.34 16.23 16.57
CA GLU A 190 -20.17 17.10 16.75
C GLU A 190 -19.38 17.19 15.44
N GLU A 191 -18.85 18.37 15.17
CA GLU A 191 -18.12 18.67 13.95
C GLU A 191 -16.69 19.10 14.29
N ILE A 192 -15.72 18.38 13.73
CA ILE A 192 -14.30 18.70 13.81
C ILE A 192 -13.92 19.42 12.53
N TYR A 193 -13.35 20.62 12.63
CA TYR A 193 -12.96 21.50 11.53
C TYR A 193 -11.88 22.49 11.99
N TYR A 194 -11.43 23.41 11.14
CA TYR A 194 -10.35 24.36 11.47
C TYR A 194 -10.57 25.19 12.74
N GLY A 195 -11.82 25.40 13.16
CA GLY A 195 -12.18 26.15 14.39
C GLY A 195 -12.44 25.27 15.62
N MET A 196 -12.49 23.95 15.45
CA MET A 196 -12.73 22.96 16.50
C MET A 196 -11.97 21.68 16.14
N GLU A 197 -10.71 21.59 16.58
CA GLU A 197 -9.78 20.52 16.16
C GLU A 197 -9.98 19.19 16.90
N GLN A 198 -10.89 19.13 17.90
CA GLN A 198 -11.14 17.96 18.73
C GLN A 198 -12.62 17.93 19.15
N SER A 199 -13.16 16.71 19.27
CA SER A 199 -14.48 16.39 19.82
C SER A 199 -14.35 15.73 21.20
N ALA A 200 -15.49 15.60 21.90
CA ALA A 200 -15.52 14.93 23.21
C ALA A 200 -15.34 13.40 23.10
N ASN A 201 -15.50 12.82 21.91
CA ASN A 201 -15.40 11.37 21.68
C ASN A 201 -13.98 10.90 21.33
N GLY A 202 -13.03 11.82 21.25
CA GLY A 202 -11.61 11.49 21.03
C GLY A 202 -11.17 11.49 19.57
N GLY A 203 -11.93 12.14 18.69
CA GLY A 203 -11.47 12.60 17.37
C GLY A 203 -11.36 14.10 17.39
#